data_AF-A0A1X4HS90-F1
#
_entry.id   AF-A0A1X4HS90-F1
#
_cell.length_a   1.000
_cell.length_b   1.000
_cell.length_c   1.000
_cell.angle_alpha   90.00
_cell.angle_beta   90.00
_cell.angle_gamma   90.00
#
_symmetry.space_group_name_H-M   'P 1'
#
loop_
_entity.id
_entity.type
_entity.pdbx_description
1 polymer ?
#
loop_
_entity_poly.entity_id
_entity_poly.type
_entity_poly.pdbx_seq_one_letter_code
_entity_poly.pdbx_strand_id
1 'polypeptide(L)'
;VHLVVATGPCARTAQSEPVRQASLRVALDAVVPGGGPEAPAPGRGRVVRPDGRETAFQGGRVTGRIPRTATLRPTVVPLEWHRMGDPPARRQVRELGNGPTDLALLASALERAARQVAAAEVPSLL
;
A
#
# COMPACT_ATOMS: atom_id res chain seq x y z
N VAL A 1 -7.21 13.35 -20.33
CA VAL A 1 -6.53 13.86 -19.11
C VAL A 1 -7.25 13.31 -17.90
N HIS A 2 -6.55 12.72 -16.93
CA HIS A 2 -7.14 12.28 -15.66
C HIS A 2 -6.70 13.24 -14.55
N LEU A 3 -7.64 13.72 -13.75
CA LEU A 3 -7.39 14.60 -12.62
C LEU A 3 -7.64 13.85 -11.32
N VAL A 4 -6.66 13.89 -10.41
CA VAL A 4 -6.79 13.36 -9.05
C VAL A 4 -6.61 14.53 -8.08
N VAL A 5 -7.60 14.73 -7.20
CA VAL A 5 -7.59 15.79 -6.19
C VAL A 5 -7.70 15.14 -4.81
N ALA A 6 -6.88 15.60 -3.86
CA ALA A 6 -6.90 15.14 -2.48
C ALA A 6 -7.03 16.33 -1.53
N THR A 7 -7.69 16.10 -0.39
CA THR A 7 -7.90 17.09 0.67
C THR A 7 -7.93 16.40 2.03
N GLY A 8 -7.54 17.12 3.07
CA GLY A 8 -7.86 16.74 4.45
C GLY A 8 -9.34 16.95 4.78
N PRO A 9 -9.77 16.61 6.02
CA PRO A 9 -11.14 16.78 6.46
C PRO A 9 -11.54 18.26 6.42
N CYS A 10 -12.44 18.63 5.51
CA CYS A 10 -12.93 19.99 5.39
C CYS A 10 -14.35 19.99 4.81
N ALA A 11 -15.33 20.47 5.56
CA ALA A 11 -16.72 20.52 5.08
C ALA A 11 -16.88 21.36 3.80
N ARG A 12 -16.01 22.36 3.61
CA ARG A 12 -16.04 23.23 2.43
C ARG A 12 -15.62 22.50 1.14
N THR A 13 -14.75 21.49 1.21
CA THR A 13 -14.27 20.79 0.00
C THR A 13 -15.30 19.80 -0.54
N ALA A 14 -16.21 19.29 0.30
CA ALA A 14 -17.28 18.39 -0.09
C ALA A 14 -18.26 18.98 -1.13
N GLN A 15 -18.34 20.32 -1.22
CA GLN A 15 -19.26 21.01 -2.13
C GLN A 15 -18.58 21.52 -3.42
N SER A 16 -17.29 21.27 -3.57
CA SER A 16 -16.49 21.77 -4.69
C SER A 16 -16.78 21.05 -6.02
N GLU A 17 -16.53 21.72 -7.13
CA GLU A 17 -16.76 21.18 -8.47
C GLU A 17 -16.01 19.85 -8.76
N PRO A 18 -14.75 19.66 -8.31
CA PRO A 18 -14.07 18.37 -8.45
C PRO A 18 -14.84 17.21 -7.81
N VAL A 19 -15.51 17.44 -6.66
CA VAL A 19 -16.32 16.40 -6.02
C VAL A 19 -17.55 16.11 -6.88
N ARG A 20 -18.22 17.13 -7.41
CA ARG A 20 -19.43 16.98 -8.26
C ARG A 20 -19.14 16.21 -9.55
N GLN A 21 -18.01 16.50 -10.20
CA GLN A 21 -17.64 15.89 -11.49
C GLN A 21 -16.85 14.58 -11.36
N ALA A 22 -16.37 14.23 -10.17
CA ALA A 22 -15.57 13.01 -9.99
C ALA A 22 -16.38 11.74 -10.30
N SER A 23 -15.91 10.97 -11.28
CA SER A 23 -16.45 9.62 -11.58
C SER A 23 -16.10 8.60 -10.49
N LEU A 24 -15.01 8.80 -9.76
CA LEU A 24 -14.61 7.96 -8.63
C LEU A 24 -14.32 8.85 -7.42
N ARG A 25 -14.90 8.50 -6.28
CA ARG A 25 -14.65 9.19 -5.01
C ARG A 25 -14.03 8.21 -4.03
N VAL A 26 -12.92 8.61 -3.40
CA VAL A 26 -12.22 7.81 -2.38
C VAL A 26 -12.28 8.58 -1.08
N ALA A 27 -12.84 7.95 -0.04
CA ALA A 27 -12.87 8.48 1.31
C ALA A 27 -12.06 7.56 2.23
N LEU A 28 -11.07 8.11 2.92
CA LEU A 28 -10.34 7.38 3.95
C LEU A 28 -11.05 7.54 5.29
N ASP A 29 -11.07 6.47 6.07
CA ASP A 29 -11.59 6.50 7.43
C ASP A 29 -10.68 7.37 8.30
N ALA A 30 -11.28 8.17 9.19
CA ALA A 30 -10.51 8.97 10.13
C ALA A 30 -9.77 8.04 11.11
N VAL A 31 -8.44 8.11 11.11
CA VAL A 31 -7.62 7.39 12.08
C VAL A 31 -7.81 8.06 13.44
N VAL A 32 -8.19 7.26 14.45
CA VAL A 32 -8.31 7.72 15.83
C VAL A 32 -6.98 7.49 16.54
N PRO A 33 -6.22 8.55 16.91
CA PRO A 33 -4.96 8.38 17.64
C PRO A 33 -5.20 7.68 18.98
N GLY A 34 -4.43 6.64 19.28
CA GLY A 34 -4.62 5.84 20.50
C GLY A 34 -5.86 4.94 20.49
N GLY A 35 -6.53 4.78 19.34
CA GLY A 35 -7.64 3.85 19.19
C GLY A 35 -7.21 2.39 19.41
N GLY A 36 -8.12 1.60 19.98
CA GLY A 36 -7.91 0.15 20.19
C GLY A 36 -7.86 -0.65 18.88
N PRO A 37 -7.74 -1.99 18.96
CA PRO A 37 -7.59 -2.87 17.79
C PRO A 37 -8.69 -2.74 16.72
N GLU A 38 -9.89 -2.34 17.13
CA GLU A 38 -11.06 -2.14 16.26
C GLU A 38 -11.12 -0.76 15.61
N ALA A 39 -10.25 0.18 16.01
CA ALA A 39 -10.22 1.52 15.43
C ALA A 39 -9.71 1.48 13.98
N PRO A 40 -10.14 2.41 13.11
CA PRO A 40 -9.73 2.41 11.71
C PRO A 40 -8.21 2.55 11.59
N ALA A 41 -7.55 1.51 11.08
CA ALA A 41 -6.14 1.56 10.77
C ALA A 41 -5.87 2.49 9.57
N PRO A 42 -4.69 3.12 9.50
CA PRO A 42 -4.30 3.91 8.34
C PRO A 42 -4.49 3.15 7.01
N GLY A 43 -5.08 3.84 6.03
CA GLY A 43 -5.35 3.28 4.70
C GLY A 43 -6.71 2.59 4.56
N ARG A 44 -7.48 2.38 5.63
CA ARG A 44 -8.86 1.91 5.51
C ARG A 44 -9.74 3.00 4.90
N GLY A 45 -10.68 2.62 4.05
CA GLY A 45 -11.61 3.55 3.45
C GLY A 45 -12.62 2.90 2.52
N ARG A 46 -13.29 3.74 1.74
CA ARG A 46 -14.34 3.38 0.78
C ARG A 46 -14.12 4.04 -0.56
N VAL A 47 -14.39 3.30 -1.65
CA VAL A 47 -14.49 3.85 -3.00
C VAL A 47 -15.96 3.86 -3.43
N VAL A 48 -16.42 5.00 -3.92
CA VAL A 48 -17.76 5.18 -4.48
C VAL A 48 -17.63 5.31 -5.99
N ARG A 49 -18.36 4.45 -6.70
CA ARG A 49 -18.41 4.39 -8.17
C ARG A 49 -19.51 5.31 -8.73
N PRO A 50 -19.52 5.60 -10.06
CA PRO A 50 -20.55 6.44 -10.67
C PRO A 50 -21.97 5.90 -10.50
N ASP A 51 -22.11 4.57 -10.39
CA ASP A 51 -23.37 3.88 -10.14
C ASP A 51 -23.84 3.97 -8.67
N GLY A 52 -23.11 4.72 -7.83
CA GLY A 52 -23.36 4.88 -6.40
C GLY A 52 -22.91 3.69 -5.55
N ARG A 53 -22.39 2.61 -6.15
CA ARG A 53 -21.92 1.46 -5.37
C ARG A 53 -20.67 1.82 -4.60
N GLU A 54 -20.71 1.49 -3.31
CA GLU A 54 -19.60 1.66 -2.40
C GLU A 54 -18.85 0.33 -2.21
N THR A 55 -17.53 0.40 -2.10
CA THR A 55 -16.69 -0.77 -1.83
C THR A 55 -15.63 -0.40 -0.80
N ALA A 56 -15.63 -1.12 0.32
CA ALA A 56 -14.60 -0.96 1.34
C ALA A 56 -13.26 -1.47 0.80
N PHE A 57 -12.18 -0.79 1.18
CA PHE A 57 -10.82 -1.20 0.82
C PHE A 57 -9.84 -0.94 1.96
N GLN A 58 -8.69 -1.59 1.86
CA GLN A 58 -7.50 -1.31 2.66
C GLN A 58 -6.39 -0.90 1.70
N GLY A 59 -5.96 0.35 1.79
CA GLY A 59 -4.84 0.88 1.03
C GLY A 59 -3.55 0.17 1.39
N GLY A 60 -2.75 -0.16 0.37
CA GLY A 60 -1.41 -0.67 0.57
C GLY A 60 -0.52 0.38 1.21
N ARG A 61 0.25 -0.01 2.23
CA ARG A 61 1.27 0.84 2.82
C ARG A 61 2.56 0.68 2.02
N VAL A 62 2.98 1.75 1.37
CA VAL A 62 4.29 1.83 0.72
C VAL A 62 5.21 2.58 1.67
N THR A 63 6.18 1.89 2.27
CA THR A 63 7.13 2.55 3.18
C THR A 63 8.45 2.83 2.49
N GLY A 64 9.11 3.92 2.90
CA GLY A 64 10.49 4.19 2.51
C GLY A 64 11.51 3.26 3.18
N ARG A 65 11.09 2.24 3.95
CA ARG A 65 12.01 1.29 4.59
C ARG A 65 11.39 -0.10 4.64
N ILE A 66 11.89 -1.00 3.80
CA ILE A 66 11.66 -2.44 3.97
C ILE A 66 12.11 -2.81 5.40
N PRO A 67 11.27 -3.48 6.22
CA PRO A 67 11.71 -4.00 7.51
C PRO A 67 13.00 -4.81 7.30
N ARG A 68 14.03 -4.65 8.15
CA ARG A 68 15.36 -5.29 7.96
C ARG A 68 15.30 -6.82 7.77
N THR A 69 14.16 -7.44 8.07
CA THR A 69 13.85 -8.87 7.92
C THR A 69 13.22 -9.26 6.58
N ALA A 70 12.73 -8.31 5.78
CA ALA A 70 11.96 -8.58 4.56
C ALA A 70 12.81 -8.73 3.28
N THR A 71 14.14 -8.60 3.37
CA THR A 71 15.09 -9.04 2.32
C THR A 71 15.43 -10.52 2.42
N LEU A 72 14.93 -11.23 3.44
CA LEU A 72 15.12 -12.67 3.56
C LEU A 72 14.19 -13.40 2.58
N ARG A 73 14.76 -14.21 1.69
CA ARG A 73 13.97 -15.21 0.97
C ARG A 73 13.34 -16.17 1.98
N PRO A 74 12.04 -16.49 1.87
CA PRO A 74 11.45 -17.61 2.58
C PRO A 74 12.25 -18.88 2.28
N THR A 75 12.79 -19.54 3.31
CA THR A 75 13.43 -20.85 3.18
C THR A 75 12.53 -21.91 3.78
N VAL A 76 12.17 -22.91 2.98
CA VAL A 76 11.55 -24.15 3.45
C VAL A 76 12.68 -25.09 3.83
N VAL A 77 12.73 -25.51 5.10
CA VAL A 77 13.66 -26.53 5.58
C VAL A 77 12.88 -27.78 5.97
N PRO A 78 13.35 -28.99 5.61
CA PRO A 78 12.73 -30.24 6.07
C PRO A 78 12.73 -30.28 7.59
N LEU A 79 11.60 -30.67 8.19
CA LEU A 79 11.49 -30.90 9.62
C LEU A 79 11.77 -32.38 9.92
N GLU A 80 12.73 -32.62 10.79
CA GLU A 80 12.95 -33.95 11.38
C GLU A 80 11.85 -34.23 12.41
N TRP A 81 10.98 -35.21 12.14
CA TRP A 81 9.79 -35.50 12.97
C TRP A 81 10.10 -35.77 14.45
N HIS A 82 11.25 -36.37 14.75
CA HIS A 82 11.68 -36.63 16.12
C HIS A 82 12.03 -35.35 16.92
N ARG A 83 12.09 -34.20 16.27
CA ARG A 83 12.37 -32.87 16.86
C ARG A 83 11.16 -31.93 16.81
N MET A 84 9.97 -32.47 16.55
CA MET A 84 8.74 -31.69 16.49
C MET A 84 8.47 -31.05 17.86
N GLY A 85 8.52 -29.71 17.92
CA GLY A 85 8.36 -28.93 19.15
C GLY A 85 9.61 -28.18 19.59
N ASP A 86 10.78 -28.55 19.07
CA ASP A 86 12.01 -27.77 19.28
C ASP A 86 11.88 -26.40 18.60
N PRO A 87 12.37 -25.32 19.23
CA PRO A 87 12.40 -24.02 18.57
C PRO A 87 13.27 -24.12 17.31
N PRO A 88 12.84 -23.54 16.18
CA PRO A 88 13.59 -23.60 14.93
C PRO A 88 15.01 -23.03 15.15
N ALA A 89 16.00 -23.68 14.55
CA ALA A 89 17.40 -23.27 14.66
C ALA A 89 17.52 -21.78 14.28
N ARG A 90 17.95 -20.96 15.24
CA ARG A 90 18.10 -19.52 15.04
C ARG A 90 19.20 -19.28 14.01
N ARG A 91 18.81 -18.88 12.81
CA ARG A 91 19.75 -18.43 11.78
C ARG A 91 20.44 -17.16 12.29
N GLN A 92 21.77 -17.14 12.33
CA GLN A 92 22.52 -15.90 12.48
C GLN A 92 22.30 -15.06 11.21
N VAL A 93 21.57 -13.95 11.37
CA VAL A 93 21.31 -13.02 10.28
C VAL A 93 22.46 -12.03 10.24
N ARG A 94 23.29 -12.09 9.19
CA ARG A 94 24.25 -11.03 8.91
C ARG A 94 23.45 -9.83 8.43
N GLU A 95 23.62 -8.67 9.06
CA GLU A 95 22.97 -7.43 8.64
C GLU A 95 23.36 -7.14 7.19
N LEU A 96 22.49 -7.48 6.24
CA LEU A 96 22.52 -6.81 4.95
C LEU A 96 22.06 -5.39 5.25
N GLY A 97 22.87 -4.40 4.86
CA GLY A 97 22.45 -2.99 4.91
C GLY A 97 21.08 -2.78 4.24
N ASN A 98 20.53 -1.57 4.37
CA ASN A 98 19.17 -1.28 3.94
C ASN A 98 18.94 -1.76 2.48
N GLY A 99 18.10 -2.79 2.31
CA GLY A 99 17.65 -3.23 0.99
C GLY A 99 16.86 -2.14 0.26
N PRO A 100 16.47 -2.36 -1.02
CA PRO A 100 15.64 -1.41 -1.75
C PRO A 100 14.37 -1.10 -0.95
N THR A 101 13.79 0.09 -1.06
CA THR A 101 12.58 0.46 -0.30
C THR A 101 11.32 -0.11 -0.97
N ASP A 102 10.19 -0.25 -0.27
CA ASP A 102 8.93 -0.66 -0.93
C ASP A 102 8.55 0.33 -2.03
N LEU A 103 8.90 1.60 -1.86
CA LEU A 103 8.71 2.64 -2.86
C LEU A 103 9.58 2.40 -4.10
N ALA A 104 10.84 2.00 -3.93
CA ALA A 104 11.71 1.64 -5.05
C ALA A 104 11.19 0.39 -5.78
N LEU A 105 10.67 -0.60 -5.04
CA LEU A 105 10.05 -1.79 -5.61
C LEU A 105 8.76 -1.45 -6.36
N LEU A 106 7.89 -0.60 -5.80
CA LEU A 106 6.66 -0.15 -6.43
C LEU A 106 6.95 0.63 -7.71
N ALA A 107 7.86 1.59 -7.67
CA ALA A 107 8.26 2.36 -8.84
C ALA A 107 8.78 1.43 -9.95
N SER A 108 9.66 0.48 -9.61
CA SER A 108 10.18 -0.51 -10.56
C SER A 108 9.09 -1.42 -11.13
N ALA A 109 8.10 -1.80 -10.33
CA ALA A 109 6.97 -2.62 -10.77
C ALA A 109 6.03 -1.84 -11.70
N LEU A 110 5.72 -0.59 -11.36
CA LEU A 110 4.89 0.29 -12.18
C LEU A 110 5.53 0.57 -13.54
N GLU A 111 6.82 0.88 -13.55
CA GLU A 111 7.58 1.12 -14.77
C GLU A 111 7.61 -0.13 -15.68
N ARG A 112 7.79 -1.31 -15.09
CA ARG A 112 7.73 -2.58 -15.84
C ARG A 112 6.33 -2.84 -16.38
N ALA A 113 5.29 -2.61 -15.59
CA ALA A 113 3.90 -2.79 -16.02
C ALA A 113 3.57 -1.85 -17.19
N ALA A 114 3.95 -0.58 -17.11
CA ALA A 114 3.75 0.40 -18.18
C ALA A 114 4.39 -0.04 -19.50
N ARG A 115 5.64 -0.52 -19.46
CA ARG A 115 6.33 -1.10 -20.63
C ARG A 115 5.61 -2.33 -21.18
N GLN A 116 5.09 -3.21 -20.31
CA GLN A 116 4.41 -4.44 -20.72
C GLN A 116 3.08 -4.18 -21.45
N VAL A 117 2.35 -3.11 -21.12
CA VAL A 117 1.07 -2.79 -21.76
C VAL A 117 1.21 -1.78 -22.92
N ALA A 118 2.44 -1.49 -23.38
CA ALA A 118 2.74 -0.44 -24.36
C ALA A 118 2.03 0.88 -24.02
N ALA A 119 1.92 1.21 -22.73
CA ALA A 119 1.36 2.48 -22.31
C ALA A 119 2.21 3.60 -22.93
N ALA A 120 1.56 4.52 -23.64
CA ALA A 120 2.24 5.66 -24.20
C ALA A 120 3.00 6.41 -23.10
N GLU A 121 4.30 6.58 -23.26
CA GLU A 121 5.11 7.41 -22.35
C GLU A 121 4.55 8.83 -22.37
N VAL A 122 4.12 9.30 -21.19
CA VAL A 122 3.69 10.68 -21.02
C VAL A 122 4.91 11.47 -20.54
N PRO A 123 5.24 12.61 -21.17
CA PRO A 123 6.39 13.41 -20.77
C PRO A 123 6.28 13.85 -19.31
N SER A 124 7.44 13.97 -18.66
CA SER A 124 7.56 14.47 -17.28
C SER A 124 6.84 15.81 -17.11
N LEU A 125 6.11 15.95 -16.00
CA LEU A 125 5.51 17.21 -15.56
C LEU A 125 6.36 17.92 -14.48
N LEU A 126 7.52 17.34 -14.16
CA LEU A 126 8.63 18.00 -13.45
C LEU A 126 9.60 18.55 -14.49
#